data_AF-A0A094GJR9-F1
#
_entry.id   AF-A0A094GJR9-F1
#
_cell.length_a   1.000
_cell.length_b   1.000
_cell.length_c   1.000
_cell.angle_alpha   90.00
_cell.angle_beta   90.00
_cell.angle_gamma   90.00
#
_symmetry.space_group_name_H-M   'P 1'
#
loop_
_entity.id
_entity.type
_entity.pdbx_description
1 polymer ?
#
loop_
_entity_poly.entity_id
_entity_poly.type
_entity_poly.pdbx_seq_one_letter_code
_entity_poly.pdbx_strand_id
1 'polypeptide(L)'
;MAAQQLPQWPDPKAQDNMDAQQLPQSEGIPENVRELILLNCKYQRVICIGPKSKKAVGWDGVGRHLREVHNVDQSTSYTVNRMVRGPEWVHQQRSPEDGLAPQAGIPVVDGFRCRYCHEFRSTSEAEVEEHWYMMEHGVGLGGMMERDRLQSWRQGGEDGRYWVVKEKGHVRKRKGGFVGKETGVGKETGGFENWVVV
;
A
#
# COMPACT_ATOMS: atom_id res chain seq x y z
N MET A 1 -29.91 34.37 36.43
CA MET A 1 -28.57 33.78 36.17
C MET A 1 -28.78 32.58 35.27
N ALA A 2 -28.39 32.67 34.00
CA ALA A 2 -28.64 31.63 33.00
C ALA A 2 -27.40 30.71 32.89
N ALA A 3 -27.57 29.42 33.18
CA ALA A 3 -26.53 28.41 32.98
C ALA A 3 -26.45 28.07 31.48
N GLN A 4 -25.27 28.24 30.89
CA GLN A 4 -24.98 27.89 29.50
C GLN A 4 -24.83 26.36 29.39
N GLN A 5 -25.64 25.73 28.55
CA GLN A 5 -25.48 24.33 28.18
C GLN A 5 -24.26 24.18 27.26
N LEU A 6 -23.32 23.32 27.67
CA LEU A 6 -22.19 22.92 26.83
C LEU A 6 -22.68 22.06 25.66
N PRO A 7 -22.09 22.18 24.47
CA PRO A 7 -22.46 21.36 23.33
C PRO A 7 -22.14 19.88 23.61
N GLN A 8 -23.15 19.02 23.47
CA GLN A 8 -22.96 17.57 23.49
C GLN A 8 -22.20 17.14 22.23
N TRP A 9 -21.09 16.44 22.44
CA TRP A 9 -20.34 15.78 21.38
C TRP A 9 -21.12 14.56 20.88
N PRO A 10 -21.15 14.28 19.56
CA PRO A 10 -21.83 13.10 19.05
C PRO A 10 -21.12 11.80 19.49
N ASP A 11 -21.95 10.76 19.64
CA ASP A 11 -21.64 9.42 20.12
C ASP A 11 -20.51 8.74 19.30
N PRO A 12 -19.46 8.15 19.92
CA PRO A 12 -18.27 7.62 19.22
C PRO A 12 -18.49 6.42 18.27
N LYS A 13 -19.73 5.98 18.08
CA LYS A 13 -20.06 4.74 17.34
C LYS A 13 -20.63 4.96 15.95
N ALA A 14 -20.54 6.17 15.40
CA ALA A 14 -21.02 6.51 14.06
C ALA A 14 -19.89 6.91 13.07
N GLN A 15 -18.63 6.60 13.37
CA GLN A 15 -17.46 7.00 12.57
C GLN A 15 -16.71 5.80 11.95
N ASP A 16 -17.46 4.86 11.36
CA ASP A 16 -16.90 3.79 10.51
C ASP A 16 -17.32 4.02 9.05
N ASN A 17 -16.95 5.17 8.50
CA ASN A 17 -16.89 5.37 7.05
C ASN A 17 -16.18 6.70 6.76
N MET A 18 -15.00 6.61 6.12
CA MET A 18 -14.27 7.72 5.51
C MET A 18 -13.55 8.71 6.45
N ASP A 19 -12.87 8.25 7.50
CA ASP A 19 -12.07 9.18 8.33
C ASP A 19 -10.58 9.21 7.93
N ALA A 20 -10.27 10.25 7.16
CA ALA A 20 -9.09 11.09 7.33
C ALA A 20 -7.68 10.45 7.21
N GLN A 21 -7.39 9.78 6.09
CA GLN A 21 -5.97 9.59 5.68
C GLN A 21 -5.34 10.83 5.03
N GLN A 22 -6.12 11.91 4.86
CA GLN A 22 -5.66 13.17 4.28
C GLN A 22 -6.19 14.35 5.11
N LEU A 23 -5.38 14.89 6.03
CA LEU A 23 -5.58 16.21 6.68
C LEU A 23 -4.22 16.64 7.26
N PRO A 24 -3.89 17.93 7.53
CA PRO A 24 -4.12 19.21 6.86
C PRO A 24 -2.76 19.90 6.52
N GLN A 25 -1.79 19.14 5.98
CA GLN A 25 -0.40 19.58 5.79
C GLN A 25 -0.04 19.96 4.34
N SER A 26 -1.01 20.05 3.43
CA SER A 26 -0.78 20.61 2.08
C SER A 26 -0.62 22.14 2.11
N GLU A 27 -0.96 22.78 3.22
CA GLU A 27 -0.77 24.21 3.43
C GLU A 27 0.74 24.50 3.51
N GLY A 28 1.25 25.24 2.52
CA GLY A 28 2.68 25.50 2.35
C GLY A 28 3.42 24.59 1.36
N ILE A 29 2.84 23.46 0.91
CA ILE A 29 3.44 22.71 -0.22
C ILE A 29 3.30 23.57 -1.48
N PRO A 30 4.41 23.84 -2.21
CA PRO A 30 4.36 24.57 -3.46
C PRO A 30 3.43 23.92 -4.49
N GLU A 31 2.66 24.74 -5.22
CA GLU A 31 1.60 24.27 -6.12
C GLU A 31 2.11 23.25 -7.15
N ASN A 32 3.29 23.50 -7.73
CA ASN A 32 3.96 22.60 -8.69
C ASN A 32 4.39 21.24 -8.11
N VAL A 33 4.26 21.03 -6.79
CA VAL A 33 4.57 19.77 -6.12
C VAL A 33 3.31 19.09 -5.56
N ARG A 34 2.21 19.82 -5.36
CA ARG A 34 0.96 19.27 -4.80
C ARG A 34 0.39 18.12 -5.61
N GLU A 35 0.55 18.16 -6.93
CA GLU A 35 0.11 17.11 -7.84
C GLU A 35 1.10 15.92 -7.93
N LEU A 36 2.27 16.03 -7.30
CA LEU A 36 3.34 15.03 -7.37
C LEU A 36 3.48 14.19 -6.11
N ILE A 37 3.02 14.71 -4.96
CA ILE A 37 3.16 14.03 -3.67
C ILE A 37 1.86 13.99 -2.88
N LEU A 38 1.70 12.91 -2.13
CA LEU A 38 0.69 12.74 -1.10
C LEU A 38 1.41 12.51 0.24
N LEU A 39 1.03 13.26 1.27
CA LEU A 39 1.55 13.06 2.62
C LEU A 39 0.61 12.12 3.38
N ASN A 40 1.12 10.96 3.77
CA ASN A 40 0.43 10.03 4.64
C ASN A 40 0.99 10.21 6.06
N CYS A 41 0.34 11.07 6.85
CA CYS A 41 0.78 11.40 8.20
C CYS A 41 0.65 10.22 9.17
N LYS A 42 -0.36 9.35 8.98
CA LYS A 42 -0.59 8.15 9.82
C LYS A 42 0.60 7.20 9.81
N TYR A 43 1.18 6.96 8.63
CA TYR A 43 2.35 6.08 8.48
C TYR A 43 3.65 6.86 8.27
N GLN A 44 3.60 8.19 8.36
CA GLN A 44 4.72 9.09 8.16
C GLN A 44 5.47 8.78 6.86
N ARG A 45 4.71 8.77 5.75
CA ARG A 45 5.23 8.53 4.40
C ARG A 45 4.97 9.71 3.50
N VAL A 46 5.97 10.06 2.70
CA VAL A 46 5.79 10.87 1.50
C VAL A 46 5.59 9.91 0.35
N ILE A 47 4.41 9.92 -0.26
CA ILE A 47 4.06 9.07 -1.39
C ILE A 47 4.20 9.90 -2.65
N CYS A 48 5.07 9.50 -3.56
CA CYS A 48 5.07 10.08 -4.89
C CYS A 48 3.89 9.52 -5.67
N ILE A 49 3.05 10.44 -6.16
CA ILE A 49 1.88 10.15 -7.00
C ILE A 49 2.07 10.68 -8.43
N GLY A 50 3.24 11.21 -8.77
CA GLY A 50 3.53 11.68 -10.11
C GLY A 50 3.52 10.54 -11.15
N PRO A 51 3.43 10.84 -12.45
CA PRO A 51 3.33 9.82 -13.49
C PRO A 51 4.57 8.91 -13.58
N LYS A 52 5.74 9.42 -13.19
CA LYS A 52 7.02 8.70 -13.25
C LYS A 52 7.31 7.80 -12.06
N SER A 53 6.53 7.92 -10.97
CA SER A 53 6.80 7.22 -9.71
C SER A 53 5.51 7.10 -8.90
N LYS A 54 5.20 5.89 -8.45
CA LYS A 54 3.99 5.55 -7.69
C LYS A 54 4.36 4.77 -6.43
N LYS A 55 5.20 5.38 -5.59
CA LYS A 55 5.81 4.72 -4.43
C LYS A 55 6.09 5.71 -3.31
N ALA A 56 6.25 5.17 -2.09
CA ALA A 56 6.78 5.95 -0.99
C ALA A 56 8.24 6.33 -1.23
N VAL A 57 8.58 7.56 -0.88
CA VAL A 57 9.90 8.15 -0.96
C VAL A 57 10.37 8.43 0.46
N GLY A 58 11.64 8.10 0.75
CA GLY A 58 12.25 8.45 2.03
C GLY A 58 12.20 9.97 2.24
N TRP A 59 11.85 10.40 3.46
CA TRP A 59 11.81 11.82 3.80
C TRP A 59 13.18 12.50 3.62
N ASP A 60 14.25 11.76 3.85
CA ASP A 60 15.63 12.19 3.66
C ASP A 60 15.95 12.41 2.19
N GLY A 61 15.34 11.61 1.32
CA GLY A 61 15.52 11.60 -0.13
C GLY A 61 14.49 12.36 -0.95
N VAL A 62 13.40 12.91 -0.37
CA VAL A 62 12.32 13.52 -1.16
C VAL A 62 12.82 14.68 -2.03
N GLY A 63 13.71 15.53 -1.52
CA GLY A 63 14.21 16.67 -2.29
C GLY A 63 15.04 16.22 -3.49
N ARG A 64 15.85 15.15 -3.32
CA ARG A 64 16.59 14.55 -4.43
C ARG A 64 15.64 13.91 -5.45
N HIS A 65 14.65 13.15 -4.97
CA HIS A 65 13.66 12.49 -5.81
C HIS A 65 12.88 13.49 -6.69
N LEU A 66 12.39 14.59 -6.10
CA LEU A 66 11.67 15.63 -6.85
C LEU A 66 12.51 16.26 -7.96
N ARG A 67 13.81 16.50 -7.71
CA ARG A 67 14.72 17.02 -8.74
C ARG A 67 15.00 15.99 -9.85
N GLU A 68 15.41 14.79 -9.47
CA GLU A 68 15.91 13.80 -10.45
C GLU A 68 14.78 13.15 -11.24
N VAL A 69 13.63 12.88 -10.60
CA VAL A 69 12.51 12.19 -11.24
C VAL A 69 11.56 13.20 -11.88
N HIS A 70 11.24 14.28 -11.17
CA HIS A 70 10.20 15.23 -11.60
C HIS A 70 10.73 16.55 -12.12
N ASN A 71 12.05 16.78 -12.14
CA ASN A 71 12.67 18.02 -12.60
C ASN A 71 12.14 19.28 -11.87
N VAL A 72 11.76 19.13 -10.61
CA VAL A 72 11.41 20.26 -9.74
C VAL A 72 12.70 21.02 -9.41
N ASP A 73 12.65 22.35 -9.38
CA ASP A 73 13.83 23.16 -9.11
C ASP A 73 14.38 22.94 -7.68
N GLN A 74 15.64 23.35 -7.49
CA GLN A 74 16.34 23.13 -6.22
C GLN A 74 15.69 23.84 -5.04
N SER A 75 15.18 25.06 -5.23
CA SER A 75 14.61 25.86 -4.15
C SER A 75 13.30 25.27 -3.65
N THR A 76 12.40 24.90 -4.57
CA THR A 76 11.13 24.23 -4.28
C THR A 76 11.37 22.87 -3.62
N SER A 77 12.27 22.07 -4.19
CA SER A 77 12.59 20.75 -3.65
C SER A 77 13.18 20.82 -2.24
N TYR A 78 13.98 21.85 -1.94
CA TYR A 78 14.55 22.07 -0.62
C TYR A 78 13.49 22.47 0.41
N THR A 79 12.56 23.35 0.03
CA THR A 79 11.42 23.75 0.87
C THR A 79 10.60 22.53 1.28
N VAL A 80 10.23 21.69 0.31
CA VAL A 80 9.47 20.45 0.58
C VAL A 80 10.26 19.48 1.47
N ASN A 81 11.55 19.31 1.20
CA ASN A 81 12.40 18.44 2.02
C ASN A 81 12.49 18.91 3.49
N ARG A 82 12.52 20.22 3.74
CA ARG A 82 12.50 20.76 5.11
C ARG A 82 11.18 20.53 5.81
N MET A 83 10.06 20.65 5.10
CA MET A 83 8.73 20.43 5.67
C MET A 83 8.56 19.00 6.18
N VAL A 84 8.99 18.00 5.41
CA VAL A 84 8.85 16.58 5.78
C VAL A 84 9.92 16.06 6.74
N ARG A 85 10.91 16.91 7.08
CA ARG A 85 12.01 16.62 8.03
C ARG A 85 11.69 17.04 9.48
N GLY A 86 10.45 17.42 9.76
CA GLY A 86 10.03 17.87 11.10
C GLY A 86 10.31 16.83 12.19
N PRO A 87 10.51 17.26 13.45
CA PRO A 87 10.88 16.38 14.57
C PRO A 87 9.85 15.27 14.86
N GLU A 88 8.63 15.42 14.36
CA GLU A 88 7.56 14.44 14.54
C GLU A 88 7.67 13.26 13.57
N TRP A 89 8.44 13.38 12.48
CA TRP A 89 8.63 12.33 11.47
C TRP A 89 9.77 11.41 11.90
N VAL A 90 9.47 10.55 12.88
CA VAL A 90 10.40 9.50 13.33
C VAL A 90 10.43 8.41 12.27
N HIS A 91 11.60 7.84 11.99
CA HIS A 91 11.76 6.77 11.01
C HIS A 91 11.04 5.48 11.48
N GLN A 92 9.73 5.41 11.28
CA GLN A 92 8.94 4.22 11.57
C GLN A 92 8.89 3.34 10.33
N GLN A 93 9.26 2.08 10.49
CA GLN A 93 9.18 1.05 9.45
C GLN A 93 7.83 0.31 9.49
N ARG A 94 6.77 1.00 9.92
CA ARG A 94 5.44 0.40 10.08
C ARG A 94 4.73 0.29 8.73
N SER A 95 4.15 -0.88 8.47
CA SER A 95 3.19 -1.11 7.39
C SER A 95 1.77 -1.09 7.94
N PRO A 96 0.76 -0.82 7.10
CA PRO A 96 -0.64 -1.03 7.46
C PRO A 96 -0.88 -2.49 7.86
N GLU A 97 -1.91 -2.68 8.69
CA GLU A 97 -2.40 -4.02 9.01
C GLU A 97 -3.11 -4.64 7.80
N ASP A 98 -3.07 -5.98 7.72
CA ASP A 98 -3.74 -6.71 6.65
C ASP A 98 -5.27 -6.48 6.67
N GLY A 99 -5.86 -6.41 5.48
CA GLY A 99 -7.31 -6.28 5.30
C GLY A 99 -7.83 -4.84 5.41
N LEU A 100 -6.94 -3.85 5.60
CA LEU A 100 -7.30 -2.45 5.46
C LEU A 100 -7.51 -2.05 3.99
N ALA A 101 -8.19 -0.92 3.79
CA ALA A 101 -8.36 -0.35 2.45
C ALA A 101 -7.00 0.05 1.84
N PRO A 102 -6.87 0.02 0.50
CA PRO A 102 -5.66 0.44 -0.19
C PRO A 102 -5.19 1.84 0.23
N GLN A 103 -3.88 2.01 0.39
CA GLN A 103 -3.26 3.31 0.57
C GLN A 103 -3.24 4.06 -0.76
N ALA A 104 -3.74 5.30 -0.76
CA ALA A 104 -3.84 6.13 -1.95
C ALA A 104 -2.47 6.40 -2.59
N GLY A 105 -2.42 6.46 -3.91
CA GLY A 105 -1.21 6.78 -4.66
C GLY A 105 -0.19 5.64 -4.81
N ILE A 106 -0.45 4.47 -4.23
CA ILE A 106 0.38 3.26 -4.34
C ILE A 106 -0.39 2.21 -5.15
N PRO A 107 0.24 1.56 -6.14
CA PRO A 107 -0.43 0.53 -6.93
C PRO A 107 -0.76 -0.69 -6.07
N VAL A 108 -1.97 -1.24 -6.27
CA VAL A 108 -2.32 -2.56 -5.77
C VAL A 108 -1.88 -3.58 -6.81
N VAL A 109 -1.18 -4.62 -6.37
CA VAL A 109 -0.67 -5.68 -7.23
C VAL A 109 -1.27 -7.03 -6.84
N ASP A 110 -1.39 -7.92 -7.80
CA ASP A 110 -1.67 -9.33 -7.50
C ASP A 110 -0.45 -9.96 -6.84
N GLY A 111 -0.71 -10.80 -5.84
CA GLY A 111 0.33 -11.57 -5.20
C GLY A 111 -0.18 -12.80 -4.48
N PHE A 112 0.75 -13.41 -3.77
CA PHE A 112 0.62 -14.71 -3.15
C PHE A 112 1.06 -14.60 -1.70
N ARG A 113 0.32 -15.26 -0.83
CA ARG A 113 0.60 -15.38 0.59
C ARG A 113 0.73 -16.85 0.94
N CYS A 114 1.79 -17.20 1.68
CA CYS A 114 1.93 -18.53 2.24
C CYS A 114 0.73 -18.84 3.14
N ARG A 115 0.03 -19.96 2.90
CA ARG A 115 -1.17 -20.31 3.67
C ARG A 115 -0.85 -20.73 5.10
N TYR A 116 0.37 -21.19 5.37
CA TYR A 116 0.78 -21.66 6.70
C TYR A 116 1.29 -20.51 7.57
N CYS A 117 2.27 -19.75 7.10
CA CYS A 117 2.84 -18.65 7.86
C CYS A 117 1.93 -17.41 7.89
N HIS A 118 1.19 -17.14 6.82
CA HIS A 118 0.50 -15.87 6.54
C HIS A 118 1.39 -14.60 6.49
N GLU A 119 2.59 -14.63 7.06
CA GLU A 119 3.56 -13.52 7.05
C GLU A 119 4.37 -13.46 5.75
N PHE A 120 4.69 -14.60 5.15
CA PHE A 120 5.43 -14.64 3.89
C PHE A 120 4.50 -14.30 2.72
N ARG A 121 4.88 -13.28 1.95
CA ARG A 121 4.10 -12.71 0.85
C ARG A 121 5.05 -12.35 -0.29
N SER A 122 4.65 -12.64 -1.52
CA SER A 122 5.40 -12.25 -2.71
C SER A 122 4.46 -12.00 -3.89
N THR A 123 4.92 -11.25 -4.88
CA THR A 123 4.27 -11.17 -6.21
C THR A 123 4.60 -12.37 -7.10
N SER A 124 5.55 -13.22 -6.68
CA SER A 124 5.98 -14.43 -7.37
C SER A 124 5.44 -15.69 -6.68
N GLU A 125 4.73 -16.51 -7.45
CA GLU A 125 4.28 -17.86 -7.03
C GLU A 125 5.49 -18.74 -6.66
N ALA A 126 6.56 -18.70 -7.48
CA ALA A 126 7.77 -19.48 -7.26
C ALA A 126 8.48 -19.14 -5.95
N GLU A 127 8.51 -17.87 -5.53
CA GLU A 127 9.12 -17.48 -4.25
C GLU A 127 8.32 -18.01 -3.05
N VAL A 128 6.99 -18.12 -3.18
CA VAL A 128 6.16 -18.71 -2.13
C VAL A 128 6.31 -20.24 -2.08
N GLU A 129 6.48 -20.91 -3.23
CA GLU A 129 6.80 -22.34 -3.28
C GLU A 129 8.16 -22.64 -2.67
N GLU A 130 9.17 -21.84 -3.00
CA GLU A 130 10.51 -21.97 -2.44
C GLU A 130 10.49 -21.76 -0.91
N HIS A 131 9.81 -20.72 -0.43
CA HIS A 131 9.58 -20.51 0.99
C HIS A 131 8.89 -21.72 1.65
N TRP A 132 7.87 -22.29 1.00
CA TRP A 132 7.14 -23.44 1.53
C TRP A 132 8.04 -24.66 1.72
N TYR A 133 8.92 -24.91 0.74
CA TYR A 133 9.89 -26.00 0.80
C TYR A 133 10.97 -25.73 1.86
N MET A 134 11.56 -24.53 1.87
CA MET A 134 12.62 -24.15 2.80
C MET A 134 12.17 -24.18 4.28
N MET A 135 10.91 -23.83 4.54
CA MET A 135 10.36 -23.82 5.89
C MET A 135 9.69 -25.14 6.29
N GLU A 136 9.76 -26.17 5.44
CA GLU A 136 9.23 -27.50 5.69
C GLU A 136 7.75 -27.53 6.10
N HIS A 137 6.90 -26.67 5.51
CA HIS A 137 5.46 -26.57 5.82
C HIS A 137 4.64 -27.84 5.46
N GLY A 138 5.30 -28.89 4.99
CA GLY A 138 4.74 -30.22 4.73
C GLY A 138 3.93 -30.34 3.44
N VAL A 139 3.56 -31.57 3.08
CA VAL A 139 2.66 -31.87 1.94
C VAL A 139 1.21 -31.84 2.44
N GLY A 140 0.70 -30.65 2.74
CA GLY A 140 -0.67 -30.46 3.22
C GLY A 140 -1.71 -30.58 2.10
N LEU A 141 -2.78 -31.34 2.33
CA LEU A 141 -3.98 -31.42 1.48
C LEU A 141 -4.69 -30.05 1.46
N GLY A 142 -4.22 -29.15 0.61
CA GLY A 142 -4.74 -27.79 0.45
C GLY A 142 -3.66 -26.88 -0.10
N GLY A 143 -3.98 -26.07 -1.12
CA GLY A 143 -2.98 -25.26 -1.84
C GLY A 143 -2.00 -24.50 -0.93
N MET A 144 -0.71 -24.55 -1.30
CA MET A 144 0.43 -23.97 -0.57
C MET A 144 0.29 -22.46 -0.32
N MET A 145 -0.48 -21.80 -1.18
CA MET A 145 -0.61 -20.35 -1.19
C MET A 145 -2.05 -19.88 -1.34
N GLU A 146 -2.26 -18.62 -0.98
CA GLU A 146 -3.48 -17.86 -1.19
C GLU A 146 -3.16 -16.72 -2.14
N ARG A 147 -4.04 -16.50 -3.13
CA ARG A 147 -3.97 -15.30 -3.97
C ARG A 147 -4.59 -14.15 -3.21
N ASP A 148 -3.84 -13.08 -3.04
CA ASP A 148 -4.26 -11.88 -2.34
C ASP A 148 -3.85 -10.63 -3.14
N ARG A 149 -4.47 -9.51 -2.79
CA ARG A 149 -4.18 -8.20 -3.35
C ARG A 149 -3.21 -7.51 -2.40
N LEU A 150 -2.04 -7.11 -2.89
CA LEU A 150 -0.94 -6.64 -2.07
C LEU A 150 -0.61 -5.18 -2.39
N GLN A 151 -0.11 -4.47 -1.38
CA GLN A 151 0.60 -3.20 -1.55
C GLN A 151 1.92 -3.24 -0.78
N SER A 152 2.87 -2.44 -1.24
CA SER A 152 4.16 -2.21 -0.58
C SER A 152 4.50 -0.72 -0.62
N TRP A 153 5.29 -0.25 0.34
CA TRP A 153 5.75 1.14 0.31
C TRP A 153 6.69 1.40 -0.86
N ARG A 154 7.51 0.40 -1.24
CA ARG A 154 8.42 0.48 -2.37
C ARG A 154 7.80 -0.13 -3.62
N GLN A 155 8.29 0.31 -4.78
CA GLN A 155 7.85 -0.25 -6.05
C GLN A 155 8.28 -1.71 -6.16
N GLY A 156 7.36 -2.58 -6.59
CA GLY A 156 7.61 -4.01 -6.73
C GLY A 156 8.05 -4.70 -5.43
N GLY A 157 7.78 -4.10 -4.27
CA GLY A 157 8.21 -4.61 -2.97
C GLY A 157 9.71 -4.87 -2.87
N GLU A 158 10.55 -3.95 -3.35
CA GLU A 158 12.02 -3.99 -3.18
C GLU A 158 12.48 -4.23 -1.74
N ASP A 159 11.66 -3.93 -0.73
CA ASP A 159 11.92 -4.21 0.67
C ASP A 159 11.36 -5.55 1.17
N GLY A 160 10.72 -6.33 0.30
CA GLY A 160 10.03 -7.58 0.59
C GLY A 160 8.80 -7.42 1.48
N ARG A 161 8.33 -6.19 1.72
CA ARG A 161 7.29 -5.91 2.72
C ARG A 161 5.97 -5.56 2.08
N TYR A 162 5.13 -6.58 1.97
CA TYR A 162 3.76 -6.46 1.51
C TYR A 162 2.76 -6.52 2.66
N TRP A 163 1.63 -5.83 2.50
CA TRP A 163 0.42 -6.04 3.28
C TRP A 163 -0.75 -6.36 2.36
N VAL A 164 -1.71 -7.14 2.86
CA VAL A 164 -2.93 -7.50 2.13
C VAL A 164 -3.92 -6.35 2.20
N VAL A 165 -4.52 -5.97 1.08
CA VAL A 165 -5.55 -4.92 1.02
C VAL A 165 -6.94 -5.50 0.77
N LYS A 166 -7.96 -4.84 1.30
CA LYS A 166 -9.37 -5.17 1.07
C LYS A 166 -9.98 -4.19 0.08
N GLU A 167 -10.12 -4.61 -1.16
CA GLU A 167 -10.83 -3.86 -2.19
C GLU A 167 -12.35 -4.10 -2.08
N LYS A 168 -13.15 -3.02 -2.14
CA LYS A 168 -14.62 -3.12 -2.18
C LYS A 168 -15.02 -3.87 -3.46
N GLY A 169 -15.76 -4.97 -3.32
CA GLY A 169 -16.23 -5.79 -4.44
C GLY A 169 -15.30 -6.95 -4.85
N HIS A 170 -14.12 -7.07 -4.25
CA HIS A 170 -13.27 -8.25 -4.49
C HIS A 170 -13.78 -9.45 -3.67
N VAL A 171 -14.60 -10.29 -4.32
CA VAL A 171 -14.99 -11.59 -3.75
C VAL A 171 -13.83 -12.54 -3.93
N ARG A 172 -13.24 -13.01 -2.82
CA ARG A 172 -12.29 -14.12 -2.82
C ARG A 172 -12.93 -15.33 -3.49
N LYS A 173 -12.65 -15.57 -4.77
CA LYS A 173 -12.98 -16.85 -5.42
C LYS A 173 -12.08 -17.91 -4.80
N ARG A 174 -12.56 -18.57 -3.76
CA ARG A 174 -12.02 -19.86 -3.34
C ARG A 174 -12.18 -20.81 -4.52
N LYS A 175 -11.10 -21.10 -5.26
CA LYS A 175 -11.06 -22.30 -6.10
C LYS A 175 -11.00 -23.52 -5.16
N GLY A 176 -12.14 -23.84 -4.55
CA GLY A 176 -12.45 -25.19 -4.09
C GLY A 176 -13.17 -25.86 -5.25
N GLY A 177 -12.50 -26.78 -5.94
CA GLY A 177 -13.06 -27.45 -7.11
C GLY A 177 -12.08 -28.48 -7.65
N PHE A 178 -12.16 -29.67 -7.08
CA PHE A 178 -11.58 -30.89 -7.63
C PHE A 178 -12.20 -31.15 -9.01
N VAL A 179 -11.39 -31.28 -10.05
CA VAL A 179 -11.78 -31.94 -11.30
C VAL A 179 -10.63 -32.86 -11.68
N GLY A 180 -10.95 -34.15 -11.77
CA GLY A 180 -10.05 -35.19 -12.22
C GLY A 180 -9.55 -34.94 -13.65
N LYS A 181 -8.51 -35.70 -14.00
CA LYS A 181 -7.89 -35.82 -15.32
C LYS A 181 -8.83 -35.47 -16.48
N GLU A 182 -8.36 -34.63 -17.40
CA GLU A 182 -8.14 -35.00 -18.80
C GLU A 182 -7.45 -33.87 -19.57
N THR A 183 -6.72 -34.29 -20.58
CA THR A 183 -5.80 -33.55 -21.45
C THR A 183 -6.47 -32.42 -22.23
N GLY A 184 -5.84 -31.24 -22.27
CA GLY A 184 -6.26 -30.17 -23.16
C GLY A 184 -5.30 -28.98 -23.15
N VAL A 185 -4.51 -28.86 -24.23
CA VAL A 185 -3.68 -27.69 -24.54
C VAL A 185 -4.59 -26.46 -24.68
N GLY A 186 -4.33 -25.41 -23.91
CA GLY A 186 -4.95 -24.11 -24.05
C GLY A 186 -4.02 -23.02 -23.51
N LYS A 187 -3.30 -22.36 -24.42
CA LYS A 187 -2.59 -21.11 -24.11
C LYS A 187 -3.65 -20.02 -23.89
N GLU A 188 -3.79 -19.53 -22.68
CA GLU A 188 -4.50 -18.28 -22.41
C GLU A 188 -3.52 -17.25 -21.83
N THR A 189 -3.10 -16.34 -22.69
CA THR A 189 -2.40 -15.11 -22.33
C THR A 189 -3.42 -14.13 -21.74
N GLY A 190 -3.61 -14.16 -20.42
CA GLY A 190 -4.42 -13.18 -19.70
C GLY A 190 -3.57 -11.97 -19.30
N GLY A 191 -3.80 -10.83 -19.96
CA GLY A 191 -3.08 -9.57 -19.74
C GLY A 191 -3.25 -9.00 -18.33
N PHE A 192 -2.17 -8.42 -17.82
CA PHE A 192 -2.06 -7.80 -16.50
C PHE A 192 -2.42 -6.32 -16.57
N GLU A 193 -3.47 -5.90 -15.85
CA GLU A 193 -3.79 -4.48 -15.67
C GLU A 193 -3.55 -4.05 -14.22
N ASN A 194 -2.53 -3.20 -14.03
CA ASN A 194 -2.26 -2.53 -12.76
C ASN A 194 -3.20 -1.33 -12.63
N TRP A 195 -4.08 -1.33 -11.62
CA TRP A 195 -4.96 -0.20 -11.33
C TRP A 195 -4.42 0.61 -10.14
N VAL A 196 -4.42 1.93 -10.28
CA VAL A 196 -4.08 2.88 -9.20
C VAL A 196 -5.38 3.46 -8.68
N VAL A 197 -5.64 3.30 -7.38
CA VAL A 197 -6.76 3.98 -6.72
C VAL A 197 -6.37 5.45 -6.52
N VAL A 198 -7.10 6.36 -7.19
CA VAL A 198 -6.96 7.81 -7.10
C VAL A 198 -7.78 8.34 -5.93
#